data_AF-A0A366DQU6-F1
#
_entry.id   AF-A0A366DQU6-F1
#
_cell.length_a   1.000
_cell.length_b   1.000
_cell.length_c   1.000
_cell.angle_alpha   90.00
_cell.angle_beta   90.00
_cell.angle_gamma   90.00
#
_symmetry.space_group_name_H-M   'P 1'
#
loop_
_entity.id
_entity.type
_entity.pdbx_description
1 polymer ?
#
loop_
_entity_poly.entity_id
_entity_poly.type
_entity_poly.pdbx_seq_one_letter_code
_entity_poly.pdbx_strand_id
1 'polypeptide(L)'
;MRLKKIIGRGKHVADQEWGVIGPTLLTHHVQRLGLESLAVPTDSYSPMYGLLSNLLFEEGLSVSDLVTSRTIGLHLYNSGLKGKEIKPNTPLYEIINS
;
A
#
# COMPACT_ATOMS: atom_id res chain seq x y z
N MET A 1 4.89 33.48 -17.34
CA MET A 1 5.17 32.03 -17.45
C MET A 1 6.47 31.65 -18.18
N ARG A 2 7.21 32.57 -18.83
CA ARG A 2 8.37 32.21 -19.68
C ARG A 2 9.75 32.24 -19.01
N LEU A 3 9.94 32.95 -17.89
CA LEU A 3 11.26 33.04 -17.23
C LEU A 3 11.53 31.92 -16.20
N LYS A 4 10.48 31.25 -15.69
CA LYS A 4 10.58 30.20 -14.65
C LYS A 4 11.31 28.92 -15.09
N LYS A 5 11.55 28.72 -16.40
CA LYS A 5 12.23 27.53 -16.97
C LYS A 5 13.75 27.69 -17.13
N ILE A 6 14.32 28.85 -16.82
CA ILE A 6 15.70 29.20 -17.22
C ILE A 6 16.75 28.73 -16.19
N ILE A 7 16.37 28.42 -14.95
CA ILE A 7 17.34 28.00 -13.90
C ILE A 7 17.07 26.56 -13.41
N GLY A 8 16.06 25.89 -13.94
CA GLY A 8 15.78 24.49 -13.64
C GLY A 8 14.75 23.93 -14.60
N ARG A 9 15.15 22.95 -15.41
CA ARG A 9 14.24 22.19 -16.27
C ARG A 9 13.46 21.21 -15.41
N GLY A 10 12.42 21.70 -14.71
CA GLY A 10 11.44 20.81 -14.09
C GLY A 10 10.81 19.94 -15.16
N LYS A 11 11.15 18.64 -15.18
CA LYS A 11 10.46 17.63 -15.96
C LYS A 11 9.15 17.29 -15.26
N HIS A 12 8.07 17.11 -16.02
CA HIS A 12 6.83 16.62 -15.44
C HIS A 12 7.06 15.23 -14.84
N VAL A 13 6.32 14.84 -13.81
CA VAL A 13 6.49 13.55 -13.13
C VAL A 13 6.38 12.35 -14.09
N ALA A 14 5.54 12.48 -15.12
CA ALA A 14 5.37 11.48 -16.18
C ALA A 14 6.57 11.38 -17.15
N ASP A 15 7.45 12.38 -17.18
CA ASP A 15 8.65 12.43 -18.03
C ASP A 15 9.92 12.02 -17.28
N GLN A 16 9.80 11.63 -16.02
CA GLN A 16 10.91 11.14 -15.20
C GLN A 16 11.19 9.67 -15.53
N GLU A 17 12.46 9.26 -15.41
CA GLU A 17 12.83 7.85 -15.52
C GLU A 17 12.24 7.04 -14.36
N TRP A 18 12.03 5.75 -14.60
CA TRP A 18 11.50 4.85 -13.58
C TRP A 18 12.42 4.80 -12.36
N GLY A 19 11.86 4.96 -11.16
CA GLY A 19 12.61 4.96 -9.91
C GLY A 19 13.16 6.32 -9.47
N VAL A 20 12.96 7.40 -10.24
CA VAL A 20 13.23 8.78 -9.79
C VAL A 20 12.23 9.27 -8.74
N ILE A 21 11.11 8.56 -8.58
CA ILE A 21 10.07 8.82 -7.58
C ILE A 21 9.57 7.51 -6.98
N GLY A 22 8.80 7.61 -5.90
CA GLY A 22 8.09 6.47 -5.32
C GLY A 22 8.98 5.54 -4.49
N PRO A 23 8.56 4.27 -4.29
CA PRO A 23 9.20 3.36 -3.37
C PRO A 23 10.67 3.08 -3.69
N THR A 24 11.03 2.94 -4.98
CA THR A 24 12.42 2.66 -5.39
C THR A 24 13.38 3.77 -5.01
N LEU A 25 13.00 5.04 -5.23
CA LEU A 25 13.81 6.19 -4.78
C LEU A 25 13.98 6.16 -3.25
N LEU A 26 12.88 5.91 -2.53
CA LEU A 26 12.89 5.87 -1.08
C LEU A 26 13.82 4.75 -0.57
N THR A 27 13.71 3.54 -1.13
CA THR A 27 14.59 2.41 -0.81
C THR A 27 16.05 2.74 -1.06
N HIS A 28 16.39 3.36 -2.20
CA HIS A 28 17.76 3.80 -2.49
C HIS A 28 18.30 4.74 -1.40
N HIS A 29 17.51 5.72 -0.97
CA HIS A 29 17.93 6.66 0.07
C HIS A 29 18.03 6.03 1.45
N VAL A 30 17.12 5.12 1.81
CA VAL A 30 17.20 4.36 3.06
C VAL A 30 18.51 3.58 3.12
N GLN A 31 18.88 2.89 2.04
CA GLN A 31 20.13 2.14 1.96
C GLN A 31 21.37 3.05 1.99
N ARG A 32 21.36 4.11 1.18
CA ARG A 32 22.49 5.05 1.09
C ARG A 32 22.78 5.74 2.43
N LEU A 33 21.77 5.95 3.26
CA LEU A 33 21.88 6.63 4.55
C LEU A 33 22.04 5.67 5.74
N GLY A 34 22.00 4.36 5.52
CA GLY A 34 22.09 3.37 6.61
C GLY A 34 20.88 3.38 7.55
N LEU A 35 19.68 3.63 7.01
CA LEU A 35 18.44 3.79 7.78
C LEU A 35 17.56 2.52 7.79
N GLU A 36 18.09 1.37 7.39
CA GLU A 36 17.33 0.12 7.26
C GLU A 36 16.73 -0.34 8.59
N SER A 37 17.37 0.00 9.72
CA SER A 37 16.86 -0.31 11.06
C SER A 37 15.54 0.40 11.40
N LEU A 38 15.18 1.45 10.67
CA LEU A 38 13.90 2.15 10.80
C LEU A 38 12.79 1.55 9.92
N ALA A 39 13.15 0.66 8.99
CA ALA A 39 12.18 -0.01 8.15
C ALA A 39 11.56 -1.19 8.91
N VAL A 40 10.27 -1.42 8.69
CA VAL A 40 9.58 -2.62 9.19
C VAL A 40 9.38 -3.63 8.06
N PRO A 41 9.21 -4.93 8.39
CA PRO A 41 8.84 -5.95 7.43
C PRO A 41 7.58 -5.56 6.62
N THR A 42 7.56 -5.91 5.33
CA THR A 42 6.44 -5.55 4.43
C THR A 42 5.10 -6.09 4.91
N ASP A 43 5.09 -7.26 5.53
CA ASP A 43 3.88 -7.91 6.06
C ASP A 43 3.31 -7.23 7.32
N SER A 44 4.00 -6.23 7.88
CA SER A 44 3.43 -5.34 8.89
C SER A 44 2.33 -4.42 8.34
N TYR A 45 2.41 -4.02 7.08
CA TYR A 45 1.43 -3.12 6.44
C TYR A 45 0.75 -3.71 5.21
N SER A 46 1.28 -4.81 4.68
CA SER A 46 0.72 -5.54 3.55
C SER A 46 0.80 -7.03 3.84
N PRO A 47 0.08 -7.51 4.89
CA PRO A 47 0.07 -8.92 5.26
C PRO A 47 -0.56 -9.79 4.16
N MET A 48 -1.36 -9.16 3.28
CA MET A 48 -2.03 -9.78 2.17
C MET A 48 -1.64 -9.07 0.88
N TYR A 49 -1.26 -9.84 -0.14
CA TYR A 49 -1.02 -9.31 -1.48
C TYR A 49 -2.34 -8.86 -2.11
N GLY A 50 -2.33 -7.80 -2.92
CA GLY A 50 -3.55 -7.24 -3.51
C GLY A 50 -4.39 -8.25 -4.30
N LEU A 51 -3.79 -9.28 -4.90
CA LEU A 51 -4.52 -10.35 -5.60
C LEU A 51 -5.40 -11.21 -4.68
N LEU A 52 -5.11 -11.22 -3.37
CA LEU A 52 -5.87 -11.96 -2.37
C LEU A 52 -6.97 -11.11 -1.72
N SER A 53 -7.20 -9.87 -2.18
CA SER A 53 -8.24 -9.00 -1.61
C SER A 53 -9.65 -9.59 -1.64
N ASN A 54 -9.90 -10.61 -2.47
CA ASN A 54 -11.17 -11.33 -2.47
C ASN A 54 -11.42 -12.10 -1.15
N LEU A 55 -10.37 -12.47 -0.40
CA LEU A 55 -10.49 -13.11 0.91
C LEU A 55 -11.26 -12.26 1.93
N LEU A 56 -11.30 -10.94 1.74
CA LEU A 56 -12.11 -10.03 2.55
C LEU A 56 -13.62 -10.31 2.45
N PHE A 57 -14.06 -11.01 1.42
CA PHE A 57 -15.47 -11.33 1.14
C PHE A 57 -15.80 -12.80 1.33
N GLU A 58 -14.82 -13.64 1.68
CA GLU A 58 -15.03 -15.07 1.86
C GLU A 58 -15.76 -15.31 3.18
N GLU A 59 -16.89 -16.00 3.10
CA GLU A 59 -17.69 -16.34 4.27
C GLU A 59 -16.95 -17.36 5.13
N GLY A 60 -17.00 -17.18 6.44
CA GLY A 60 -16.36 -18.07 7.42
C GLY A 60 -14.88 -17.77 7.68
N LEU A 61 -14.26 -16.83 6.94
CA LEU A 61 -13.00 -16.21 7.34
C LEU A 61 -13.26 -15.04 8.29
N SER A 62 -12.28 -14.76 9.14
CA SER A 62 -12.21 -13.56 9.97
C SER A 62 -10.99 -12.70 9.62
N VAL A 63 -10.91 -11.50 10.19
CA VAL A 63 -9.72 -10.64 10.05
C VAL A 63 -8.48 -11.34 10.60
N SER A 64 -8.60 -12.13 11.68
CA SER A 64 -7.46 -12.83 12.28
C SER A 64 -6.82 -13.85 11.33
N ASP A 65 -7.58 -14.39 10.37
CA ASP A 65 -7.07 -15.32 9.36
C ASP A 65 -6.26 -14.61 8.25
N LEU A 66 -6.43 -13.29 8.11
CA LEU A 66 -5.79 -12.49 7.06
C LEU A 66 -4.57 -11.71 7.54
N VAL A 67 -4.29 -11.74 8.84
CA VAL A 67 -3.24 -10.97 9.49
C VAL A 67 -2.27 -11.88 10.22
N THR A 68 -1.11 -11.34 10.59
CA THR A 68 -0.11 -12.03 11.40
C THR A 68 0.12 -11.27 12.69
N SER A 69 0.90 -11.86 13.61
CA SER A 69 1.34 -11.17 14.84
C SER A 69 2.18 -9.92 14.59
N ARG A 70 2.70 -9.72 13.37
CA ARG A 70 3.46 -8.52 12.96
C ARG A 70 2.59 -7.45 12.30
N THR A 71 1.33 -7.76 12.01
CA THR A 71 0.44 -6.85 11.29
C THR A 71 0.07 -5.65 12.16
N ILE A 72 0.38 -4.46 11.64
CA ILE A 72 0.06 -3.17 12.24
C ILE A 72 -1.13 -2.53 11.49
N GLY A 73 -1.24 -2.78 10.18
CA GLY A 73 -2.33 -2.28 9.37
C GLY A 73 -2.63 -3.16 8.17
N LEU A 74 -3.87 -3.09 7.70
CA LEU A 74 -4.36 -3.81 6.53
C LEU A 74 -4.78 -2.80 5.45
N HIS A 75 -4.12 -2.87 4.28
CA HIS A 75 -4.46 -1.99 3.16
C HIS A 75 -5.73 -2.50 2.45
N LEU A 76 -6.75 -1.64 2.34
CA LEU A 76 -7.97 -1.91 1.59
C LEU A 76 -7.95 -1.20 0.24
N TYR A 77 -7.91 -1.98 -0.84
CA TYR A 77 -7.87 -1.44 -2.21
C TYR A 77 -9.26 -1.02 -2.67
N ASN A 78 -9.50 0.27 -2.88
CA ASN A 78 -10.78 0.79 -3.36
C ASN A 78 -11.24 0.10 -4.67
N SER A 79 -10.32 -0.20 -5.58
CA SER A 79 -10.62 -0.93 -6.83
C SER A 79 -11.16 -2.34 -6.59
N GLY A 80 -10.70 -3.01 -5.52
CA GLY A 80 -11.17 -4.34 -5.13
C GLY A 80 -12.49 -4.31 -4.34
N LEU A 81 -12.78 -3.20 -3.67
CA LEU A 81 -14.00 -3.02 -2.86
C LEU A 81 -15.19 -2.46 -3.65
N LYS A 82 -14.94 -1.66 -4.68
CA LYS A 82 -15.99 -0.92 -5.39
C LYS A 82 -17.04 -1.86 -5.98
N GLY A 83 -18.31 -1.67 -5.58
CA GLY A 83 -19.46 -2.42 -6.08
C GLY A 83 -19.62 -3.82 -5.49
N LYS A 84 -18.83 -4.18 -4.47
CA LYS A 84 -19.00 -5.44 -3.75
C LYS A 84 -20.01 -5.25 -2.62
N GLU A 85 -20.86 -6.25 -2.44
CA GLU A 85 -21.79 -6.32 -1.31
C GLU A 85 -21.04 -6.67 -0.02
N ILE A 86 -21.37 -6.00 1.07
CA ILE A 86 -20.84 -6.30 2.40
C ILE A 86 -21.78 -7.33 3.04
N LYS A 87 -21.30 -8.56 3.20
CA LYS A 87 -22.10 -9.67 3.76
C LYS A 87 -21.70 -9.97 5.20
N PRO A 88 -22.63 -10.31 6.09
CA PRO A 88 -22.31 -10.84 7.42
C PRO A 88 -21.36 -12.05 7.34
N ASN A 89 -20.62 -12.32 8.43
CA ASN A 89 -19.67 -13.43 8.53
C ASN A 89 -18.52 -13.41 7.51
N THR A 90 -18.08 -12.22 7.09
CA THR A 90 -16.89 -12.02 6.25
C THR A 90 -15.89 -11.09 6.96
N PRO A 91 -14.59 -11.15 6.63
CA PRO A 91 -13.60 -10.26 7.23
C PRO A 91 -13.89 -8.77 6.98
N LEU A 92 -14.41 -8.40 5.80
CA LEU A 92 -14.76 -7.00 5.53
C LEU A 92 -15.90 -6.51 6.43
N TYR A 93 -16.88 -7.37 6.70
CA TYR A 93 -17.97 -7.02 7.62
C TYR A 93 -17.45 -6.82 9.04
N GLU A 94 -16.51 -7.65 9.50
CA GLU A 94 -15.84 -7.47 10.80
C GLU A 94 -15.14 -6.10 10.87
N ILE A 95 -14.34 -5.74 9.86
CA ILE A 95 -13.62 -4.45 9.80
C ILE A 95 -14.57 -3.24 9.86
N ILE A 96 -15.73 -3.33 9.21
CA ILE A 96 -16.68 -2.20 9.15
C ILE A 96 -17.47 -2.04 10.45
N ASN A 97 -17.62 -3.11 11.22
CA ASN A 97 -18.42 -3.13 12.46
C ASN A 97 -17.58 -3.17 13.74
N SER A 98 -16.24 -3.09 13.65
CA SER A 98 -15.30 -3.06 14.79
C SER A 98 -15.16 -1.67 15.42
#